data_AF-A0A497CR30-F1
#
_entry.id   AF-A0A497CR30-F1
#
_cell.length_a   1.000
_cell.length_b   1.000
_cell.length_c   1.000
_cell.angle_alpha   90.00
_cell.angle_beta   90.00
_cell.angle_gamma   90.00
#
_symmetry.space_group_name_H-M   'P 1'
#
loop_
_entity.id
_entity.type
_entity.pdbx_description
1 polymer ?
#
loop_
_entity_poly.entity_id
_entity_poly.type
_entity_poly.pdbx_seq_one_letter_code
_entity_poly.pdbx_strand_id
1 'polypeptide(L)'
;MQHSYLLAGISSGKFFKLLARNGCSLYPKYLFRILFLIQGSLFASIFNRLEKRKMENELKTYSMPGDPIFIIGHWRTGTTLLHQLMALDENLVTPNVLQVSAPGSFLISEKYYKPVMSKVMKPTRPMDNVKIDVSQPQEDEYALIKLTIDSPLEKMIFPKSKKYFLLDAADFYPKKIDQWENVFTDFCCRLSFSTGKRLLLKNPFHSMRIPLLLEMYPNAKFIHIH
;
A
#
# COMPACT_ATOMS: atom_id res chain seq x y z
N MET A 1 -15.81 -8.57 -5.23
CA MET A 1 -15.78 -7.27 -4.52
C MET A 1 -16.06 -7.34 -3.00
N GLN A 2 -15.85 -8.48 -2.31
CA GLN A 2 -15.94 -8.48 -0.84
C GLN A 2 -14.82 -7.64 -0.19
N HIS A 3 -13.62 -7.69 -0.76
CA HIS A 3 -12.45 -6.92 -0.34
C HIS A 3 -12.30 -5.56 -1.06
N SER A 4 -13.40 -4.95 -1.50
CA SER A 4 -13.37 -3.69 -2.27
C SER A 4 -12.81 -2.50 -1.47
N TYR A 5 -12.77 -2.58 -0.13
CA TYR A 5 -12.15 -1.58 0.73
C TYR A 5 -10.65 -1.41 0.46
N LEU A 6 -9.98 -2.43 -0.10
CA LEU A 6 -8.56 -2.36 -0.51
C LEU A 6 -8.33 -1.31 -1.63
N LEU A 7 -9.39 -0.96 -2.36
CA LEU A 7 -9.35 0.04 -3.41
C LEU A 7 -9.71 1.45 -2.89
N ALA A 8 -10.07 1.62 -1.62
CA ALA A 8 -10.33 2.95 -1.08
C ALA A 8 -9.06 3.82 -1.19
N GLY A 9 -9.17 4.99 -1.82
CA GLY A 9 -8.06 5.91 -2.09
C GLY A 9 -7.28 5.65 -3.39
N ILE A 10 -7.72 4.73 -4.25
CA ILE A 10 -7.18 4.56 -5.61
C ILE A 10 -7.51 5.78 -6.49
N SER A 11 -6.64 6.16 -7.44
CA SER A 11 -6.99 7.22 -8.41
C SER A 11 -8.00 6.75 -9.45
N SER A 12 -8.83 7.65 -9.98
CA SER A 12 -9.93 7.32 -10.91
C SER A 12 -9.43 6.60 -12.15
N GLY A 13 -8.34 7.07 -12.77
CA GLY A 13 -7.79 6.40 -13.95
C GLY A 13 -7.40 4.95 -13.70
N LYS A 14 -6.79 4.66 -12.54
CA LYS A 14 -6.43 3.30 -12.14
C LYS A 14 -7.66 2.47 -11.76
N PHE A 15 -8.63 3.08 -11.09
CA PHE A 15 -9.89 2.44 -10.74
C PHE A 15 -10.68 1.98 -11.96
N PHE A 16 -10.91 2.87 -12.93
CA PHE A 16 -11.64 2.53 -14.14
C PHE A 16 -10.90 1.51 -14.99
N LYS A 17 -9.56 1.58 -15.06
CA LYS A 17 -8.76 0.55 -15.73
C LYS A 17 -8.90 -0.83 -15.05
N LEU A 18 -8.94 -0.86 -13.72
CA LEU A 18 -9.15 -2.09 -12.95
C LEU A 18 -10.55 -2.68 -13.15
N LEU A 19 -11.58 -1.82 -13.18
CA LEU A 19 -12.97 -2.21 -13.48
C LEU A 19 -13.12 -2.71 -14.93
N ALA A 20 -12.51 -2.03 -15.91
CA ALA A 20 -12.55 -2.45 -17.31
C ALA A 20 -11.89 -3.83 -17.49
N ARG A 21 -10.78 -4.10 -16.78
CA ARG A 21 -10.06 -5.37 -16.86
C ARG A 21 -10.78 -6.54 -16.18
N ASN A 22 -11.49 -6.30 -15.08
CA ASN A 22 -12.09 -7.37 -14.27
C ASN A 22 -13.61 -7.46 -14.36
N GLY A 23 -14.25 -6.50 -15.02
CA GLY A 23 -15.70 -6.35 -15.06
C GLY A 23 -16.29 -5.78 -13.77
N CYS A 24 -17.58 -5.49 -13.86
CA CYS A 24 -18.38 -4.94 -12.78
C CYS A 24 -19.62 -5.81 -12.58
N SER A 25 -19.96 -6.12 -11.32
CA SER A 25 -21.21 -6.80 -11.01
C SER A 25 -22.32 -5.77 -10.81
N LEU A 26 -23.43 -5.93 -11.53
CA LEU A 26 -24.60 -5.05 -11.48
C LEU A 26 -25.55 -5.32 -10.30
N TYR A 27 -25.19 -6.23 -9.39
CA TYR A 27 -26.00 -6.47 -8.19
C TYR A 27 -26.08 -5.21 -7.31
N PRO A 28 -27.25 -4.83 -6.79
CA PRO A 28 -27.45 -3.57 -6.07
C PRO A 28 -26.46 -3.33 -4.92
N LYS A 29 -26.11 -4.39 -4.15
CA LYS A 29 -25.14 -4.28 -3.05
C LYS A 29 -23.73 -3.87 -3.50
N TYR A 30 -23.34 -4.20 -4.73
CA TYR A 30 -22.05 -3.82 -5.31
C TYR A 30 -22.13 -2.44 -5.95
N LEU A 31 -23.27 -2.03 -6.49
CA LEU A 31 -23.46 -0.70 -7.06
C LEU A 31 -23.18 0.41 -6.05
N PHE A 32 -23.74 0.32 -4.83
CA PHE A 32 -23.45 1.30 -3.76
C PHE A 32 -21.97 1.36 -3.39
N ARG A 33 -21.28 0.22 -3.35
CA ARG A 33 -19.83 0.16 -3.09
C ARG A 33 -19.04 0.82 -4.21
N ILE A 34 -19.44 0.61 -5.45
CA ILE A 34 -18.78 1.20 -6.62
C ILE A 34 -18.99 2.71 -6.63
N LEU A 35 -20.20 3.19 -6.36
CA LEU A 35 -20.48 4.63 -6.25
C LEU A 35 -19.59 5.28 -5.19
N PHE A 36 -19.47 4.66 -4.01
CA PHE A 36 -18.55 5.11 -2.96
C PHE A 36 -17.09 5.13 -3.42
N LEU A 37 -16.64 4.10 -4.14
CA LEU A 37 -15.28 4.05 -4.67
C LEU A 37 -15.03 5.06 -5.79
N ILE A 38 -16.02 5.34 -6.64
CA ILE A 38 -15.95 6.39 -7.67
C ILE A 38 -15.72 7.73 -6.99
N GLN A 39 -16.57 8.08 -6.01
CA GLN A 39 -16.42 9.32 -5.25
C GLN A 39 -15.04 9.42 -4.60
N GLY A 40 -14.62 8.39 -3.86
CA GLY A 40 -13.30 8.34 -3.23
C GLY A 40 -12.15 8.48 -4.24
N SER A 41 -12.30 7.89 -5.42
CA SER A 41 -11.28 7.94 -6.47
C SER A 41 -11.11 9.34 -7.09
N LEU A 42 -12.19 10.10 -7.17
CA LEU A 42 -12.16 11.48 -7.65
C LEU A 42 -11.37 12.36 -6.68
N PHE A 43 -11.67 12.25 -5.37
CA PHE A 43 -10.91 12.95 -4.33
C PHE A 43 -9.44 12.54 -4.33
N ALA A 44 -9.14 11.25 -4.39
CA ALA A 44 -7.76 10.77 -4.50
C ALA A 44 -7.04 11.36 -5.73
N SER A 45 -7.72 11.46 -6.88
CA SER A 45 -7.13 12.04 -8.09
C SER A 45 -6.90 13.55 -8.00
N ILE A 46 -7.75 14.27 -7.26
CA ILE A 46 -7.54 15.70 -6.96
C ILE A 46 -6.32 15.84 -6.05
N PHE A 47 -6.28 15.13 -4.93
CA PHE A 47 -5.16 15.22 -3.98
C PHE A 47 -3.84 14.77 -4.58
N ASN A 48 -3.80 13.70 -5.37
CA ASN A 48 -2.58 13.26 -6.06
C ASN A 48 -2.04 14.35 -7.00
N ARG A 49 -2.91 15.06 -7.71
CA ARG A 49 -2.50 16.18 -8.58
C ARG A 49 -2.01 17.38 -7.76
N LEU A 50 -2.66 17.68 -6.64
CA LEU A 50 -2.25 18.75 -5.75
C LEU A 50 -0.89 18.47 -5.11
N GLU A 51 -0.67 17.25 -4.62
CA GLU A 51 0.61 16.84 -4.03
C GLU A 51 1.72 16.80 -5.04
N LYS A 52 1.48 16.23 -6.23
CA LYS A 52 2.46 16.30 -7.31
C LYS A 52 2.86 17.75 -7.59
N ARG A 53 1.90 18.66 -7.77
CA ARG A 53 2.21 20.06 -8.07
C ARG A 53 2.99 20.79 -6.98
N LYS A 54 2.76 20.48 -5.70
CA LYS A 54 3.41 21.19 -4.58
C LYS A 54 4.73 20.54 -4.15
N MET A 55 4.80 19.22 -4.14
CA MET A 55 5.90 18.46 -3.55
C MET A 55 6.88 17.89 -4.57
N GLU A 56 6.58 17.91 -5.87
CA GLU A 56 7.43 17.25 -6.88
C GLU A 56 8.87 17.74 -6.88
N ASN A 57 9.10 19.04 -6.65
CA ASN A 57 10.46 19.58 -6.62
C ASN A 57 11.24 19.11 -5.38
N GLU A 58 10.60 19.16 -4.20
CA GLU A 58 11.21 18.75 -2.93
C GLU A 58 11.50 17.24 -2.91
N LEU A 59 10.58 16.42 -3.44
CA LEU A 59 10.77 14.98 -3.52
C LEU A 59 11.85 14.56 -4.52
N LYS A 60 12.08 15.34 -5.59
CA LYS A 60 13.13 15.07 -6.58
C LYS A 60 14.54 15.31 -6.05
N THR A 61 14.71 16.28 -5.16
CA THR A 61 16.01 16.62 -4.57
C THR A 61 16.29 15.87 -3.28
N TYR A 62 15.28 15.22 -2.69
CA TYR A 62 15.43 14.46 -1.47
C TYR A 62 16.19 13.15 -1.71
N SER A 63 17.20 12.91 -0.86
CA SER A 63 17.90 11.64 -0.79
C SER A 63 17.50 10.91 0.49
N MET A 64 17.11 9.64 0.37
CA MET A 64 16.81 8.81 1.54
C MET A 64 18.09 8.58 2.37
N PRO A 65 17.99 8.55 3.71
CA PRO A 65 19.16 8.37 4.58
C PRO A 65 19.83 7.00 4.45
N GLY A 66 19.17 6.04 3.79
CA GLY A 66 19.75 4.75 3.41
C GLY A 66 18.70 3.80 2.85
N ASP A 67 19.20 2.67 2.33
CA ASP A 67 18.36 1.64 1.71
C ASP A 67 17.37 1.02 2.71
N PRO A 68 16.16 0.59 2.27
CA PRO A 68 15.14 0.10 3.18
C PRO A 68 15.55 -1.17 3.94
N ILE A 69 14.92 -1.37 5.09
CA ILE A 69 14.90 -2.64 5.83
C ILE A 69 13.56 -3.32 5.53
N PHE A 70 13.62 -4.57 5.09
CA PHE A 70 12.46 -5.37 4.71
C PHE A 70 12.22 -6.49 5.73
N ILE A 71 11.06 -6.48 6.38
CA ILE A 71 10.54 -7.63 7.12
C ILE A 71 9.79 -8.53 6.12
N ILE A 72 10.32 -9.73 5.93
CA ILE A 72 9.81 -10.74 4.99
C ILE A 72 9.38 -12.01 5.74
N GLY A 73 8.73 -12.92 5.03
CA GLY A 73 8.16 -14.15 5.58
C GLY A 73 6.66 -14.26 5.32
N HIS A 74 6.14 -15.48 5.46
CA HIS A 74 4.74 -15.77 5.17
C HIS A 74 3.79 -15.08 6.18
N TRP A 75 2.51 -14.91 5.81
CA TRP A 75 1.52 -14.52 6.82
C TRP A 75 1.48 -15.55 7.95
N ARG A 76 1.16 -15.07 9.16
CA ARG A 76 1.02 -15.88 10.38
C ARG A 76 2.31 -16.38 11.02
N THR A 77 3.48 -15.85 10.64
CA THR A 77 4.77 -16.11 11.31
C THR A 77 5.12 -15.08 12.40
N GLY A 78 4.17 -14.23 12.82
CA GLY A 78 4.42 -13.18 13.81
C GLY A 78 5.04 -11.88 13.26
N THR A 79 5.18 -11.75 11.94
CA THR A 79 5.85 -10.59 11.31
C THR A 79 5.20 -9.26 11.65
N THR A 80 3.90 -9.23 11.88
CA THR A 80 3.18 -8.03 12.34
C THR A 80 3.63 -7.56 13.72
N LEU A 81 3.86 -8.47 14.67
CA LEU A 81 4.33 -8.09 16.01
C LEU A 81 5.74 -7.52 15.95
N LEU A 82 6.64 -8.19 15.22
CA LEU A 82 7.99 -7.69 14.98
C LEU A 82 7.98 -6.31 14.34
N HIS A 83 7.13 -6.13 13.33
CA HIS A 83 6.98 -4.86 12.61
C HIS A 83 6.53 -3.73 13.54
N GLN A 84 5.56 -4.00 14.42
CA GLN A 84 5.10 -3.02 15.43
C GLN A 84 6.19 -2.67 16.44
N LEU A 85 6.98 -3.66 16.90
CA LEU A 85 8.08 -3.42 17.85
C LEU A 85 9.21 -2.59 17.20
N MET A 86 9.62 -2.94 15.99
CA MET A 86 10.66 -2.20 15.27
C MET A 86 10.23 -0.80 14.85
N ALA A 87 8.93 -0.57 14.63
CA ALA A 87 8.38 0.75 14.34
C ALA A 87 8.50 1.74 15.52
N LEU A 88 8.85 1.27 16.72
CA LEU A 88 9.13 2.12 17.87
C LEU A 88 10.53 2.76 17.82
N ASP A 89 11.42 2.30 16.93
CA ASP A 89 12.76 2.88 16.77
C ASP A 89 12.67 4.30 16.19
N GLU A 90 13.25 5.26 16.89
CA GLU A 90 13.22 6.67 16.49
C GLU A 90 13.97 6.95 15.18
N ASN A 91 14.82 6.04 14.71
CA ASN A 91 15.57 6.17 13.45
C ASN A 91 14.87 5.52 12.26
N LEU A 92 13.75 4.83 12.49
CA LEU A 92 13.00 4.11 11.46
C LEU A 92 11.64 4.78 11.20
N VAL A 93 11.17 4.65 9.96
CA VAL A 93 9.81 5.00 9.57
C VAL A 93 9.20 3.88 8.77
N THR A 94 7.92 3.62 9.04
CA THR A 94 7.14 2.62 8.34
C THR A 94 5.81 3.21 7.88
N PRO A 95 5.24 2.76 6.76
CA PRO A 95 3.93 3.24 6.36
C PRO A 95 2.87 2.90 7.40
N ASN A 96 2.00 3.86 7.68
CA ASN A 96 0.83 3.65 8.52
C ASN A 96 -0.45 3.41 7.72
N VAL A 97 -1.54 3.04 8.43
CA VAL A 97 -2.86 2.78 7.82
C VAL A 97 -3.33 3.94 6.94
N LEU A 98 -3.18 5.20 7.36
CA LEU A 98 -3.58 6.35 6.57
C LEU A 98 -2.74 6.49 5.29
N GLN A 99 -1.42 6.37 5.41
CA GLN A 99 -0.50 6.52 4.30
C GLN A 99 -0.73 5.44 3.24
N VAL A 100 -0.91 4.17 3.64
CA VAL A 100 -1.26 3.13 2.66
C VAL A 100 -2.69 3.30 2.14
N SER A 101 -3.56 4.02 2.85
CA SER A 101 -4.93 4.32 2.40
C SER A 101 -4.95 5.35 1.28
N ALA A 102 -4.14 6.41 1.40
CA ALA A 102 -4.01 7.49 0.42
C ALA A 102 -2.56 7.63 -0.09
N PRO A 103 -1.98 6.58 -0.72
CA PRO A 103 -0.53 6.47 -0.92
C PRO A 103 0.04 7.47 -1.93
N GLY A 104 -0.78 8.02 -2.81
CA GLY A 104 -0.34 9.01 -3.80
C GLY A 104 -0.46 10.46 -3.35
N SER A 105 -0.93 10.71 -2.12
CA SER A 105 -1.18 12.08 -1.66
C SER A 105 -1.17 12.28 -0.14
N PHE A 106 -0.58 11.40 0.66
CA PHE A 106 -0.69 11.50 2.12
C PHE A 106 0.02 12.73 2.70
N LEU A 107 1.06 13.29 2.05
CA LEU A 107 1.78 14.48 2.54
C LEU A 107 0.86 15.71 2.59
N ILE A 108 -0.14 15.79 1.71
CA ILE A 108 -1.14 16.87 1.69
C ILE A 108 -2.50 16.43 2.25
N SER A 109 -2.92 15.22 1.90
CA SER A 109 -4.29 14.76 2.13
C SER A 109 -4.53 14.27 3.56
N GLU A 110 -3.47 14.00 4.35
CA GLU A 110 -3.59 13.49 5.72
C GLU A 110 -4.54 14.35 6.56
N LYS A 111 -4.39 15.68 6.54
CA LYS A 111 -5.25 16.58 7.34
C LYS A 111 -6.74 16.50 7.01
N TYR A 112 -7.09 16.04 5.81
CA TYR A 112 -8.48 15.87 5.37
C TYR A 112 -8.98 14.45 5.63
N TYR A 113 -8.15 13.43 5.39
CA TYR A 113 -8.55 12.04 5.59
C TYR A 113 -8.53 11.60 7.04
N LYS A 114 -7.58 12.06 7.86
CA LYS A 114 -7.40 11.64 9.24
C LYS A 114 -8.66 11.82 10.10
N PRO A 115 -9.37 12.97 10.10
CA PRO A 115 -10.57 13.14 10.91
C PRO A 115 -11.73 12.21 10.49
N VAL A 116 -11.84 11.93 9.19
CA VAL A 116 -12.88 11.05 8.66
C VAL A 116 -12.55 9.59 8.97
N MET A 117 -11.32 9.17 8.68
CA MET A 117 -10.86 7.82 8.92
C MET A 117 -10.93 7.45 10.41
N SER A 118 -10.47 8.33 11.31
CA SER A 118 -10.52 8.07 12.76
C SER A 118 -11.94 7.91 13.31
N LYS A 119 -12.96 8.49 12.66
CA LYS A 119 -14.37 8.34 13.06
C LYS A 119 -15.03 7.09 12.49
N VAL A 120 -14.64 6.70 11.27
CA VAL A 120 -15.27 5.59 10.54
C VAL A 120 -14.60 4.25 10.84
N MET A 121 -13.31 4.27 11.18
CA MET A 121 -12.53 3.06 11.45
C MET A 121 -13.06 2.37 12.72
N LYS A 122 -13.23 1.04 12.62
CA LYS A 122 -13.52 0.23 13.81
C LYS A 122 -12.30 0.22 14.73
N PRO A 123 -12.48 0.20 16.06
CA PRO A 123 -11.38 0.27 17.02
C PRO A 123 -10.49 -0.99 17.01
N THR A 124 -10.98 -2.09 16.44
CA THR A 124 -10.28 -3.37 16.33
C THR A 124 -10.26 -3.87 14.89
N ARG A 125 -9.27 -4.71 14.60
CA ARG A 125 -9.13 -5.31 13.27
C ARG A 125 -10.29 -6.29 13.00
N PRO A 126 -10.68 -6.52 11.73
CA PRO A 126 -11.82 -7.40 11.44
C PRO A 126 -11.55 -8.88 11.67
N MET A 127 -10.28 -9.29 11.78
CA MET A 127 -9.86 -10.68 11.96
C MET A 127 -9.49 -11.05 13.40
N ASP A 128 -9.31 -10.07 14.28
CA ASP A 128 -8.96 -10.27 15.70
C ASP A 128 -9.28 -9.02 16.54
N ASN A 129 -9.26 -9.13 17.86
CA ASN A 129 -9.57 -8.03 18.76
C ASN A 129 -8.37 -7.10 19.05
N VAL A 130 -7.35 -7.10 18.21
CA VAL A 130 -6.21 -6.20 18.38
C VAL A 130 -6.63 -4.79 17.97
N LYS A 131 -6.26 -3.80 18.79
CA LYS A 131 -6.54 -2.38 18.53
C LYS A 131 -5.86 -1.94 17.24
N ILE A 132 -6.56 -1.11 16.48
CA ILE A 132 -6.03 -0.50 15.27
C ILE A 132 -6.42 0.97 15.22
N ASP A 133 -5.49 1.80 14.76
CA ASP A 133 -5.69 3.21 14.53
C ASP A 133 -5.03 3.63 13.20
N VAL A 134 -5.32 4.87 12.78
CA VAL A 134 -4.86 5.41 11.50
C VAL A 134 -3.33 5.57 11.42
N SER A 135 -2.64 5.64 12.55
CA SER A 135 -1.18 5.74 12.68
C SER A 135 -0.48 4.39 12.91
N GLN A 136 -1.22 3.28 13.03
CA GLN A 136 -0.59 1.96 13.18
C GLN A 136 0.23 1.58 11.94
N PRO A 137 1.40 0.91 12.12
CA PRO A 137 2.16 0.30 11.05
C PRO A 137 1.32 -0.61 10.17
N GLN A 138 1.58 -0.59 8.86
CA GLN A 138 0.81 -1.34 7.88
C GLN A 138 1.69 -1.84 6.72
N GLU A 139 1.24 -2.89 6.03
CA GLU A 139 1.96 -3.47 4.89
C GLU A 139 1.93 -2.56 3.67
N ASP A 140 3.07 -2.39 3.00
CA ASP A 140 3.19 -1.52 1.82
C ASP A 140 2.47 -2.08 0.57
N GLU A 141 2.15 -3.38 0.53
CA GLU A 141 1.36 -3.95 -0.57
C GLU A 141 -0.02 -3.28 -0.71
N TYR A 142 -0.60 -2.81 0.41
CA TYR A 142 -1.85 -2.07 0.40
C TYR A 142 -1.74 -0.73 -0.33
N ALA A 143 -0.56 -0.10 -0.30
CA ALA A 143 -0.27 1.07 -1.12
C ALA A 143 -0.06 0.65 -2.58
N LEU A 144 0.75 -0.38 -2.81
CA LEU A 144 1.15 -0.84 -4.14
C LEU A 144 -0.04 -1.22 -5.02
N ILE A 145 -1.04 -1.97 -4.53
CA ILE A 145 -2.23 -2.31 -5.33
C ILE A 145 -2.95 -1.07 -5.88
N LYS A 146 -2.95 0.04 -5.14
CA LYS A 146 -3.58 1.31 -5.56
C LYS A 146 -2.68 2.14 -6.46
N LEU A 147 -1.37 2.06 -6.26
CA LEU A 147 -0.41 2.80 -7.06
C LEU A 147 -0.09 2.11 -8.40
N THR A 148 -0.08 0.79 -8.47
CA THR A 148 0.39 0.06 -9.66
C THR A 148 -0.72 -0.67 -10.41
N ILE A 149 -1.83 -1.03 -9.74
CA ILE A 149 -2.83 -2.01 -10.20
C ILE A 149 -2.22 -3.33 -10.69
N ASP A 150 -1.07 -3.68 -10.11
CA ASP A 150 -0.27 -4.85 -10.46
C ASP A 150 0.28 -5.45 -9.16
N SER A 151 -0.61 -6.16 -8.45
CA SER A 151 -0.35 -6.74 -7.14
C SER A 151 -1.13 -8.06 -7.01
N PRO A 152 -0.57 -9.08 -6.33
CA PRO A 152 -1.27 -10.33 -6.07
C PRO A 152 -2.61 -10.14 -5.32
N LEU A 153 -2.76 -9.04 -4.56
CA LEU A 153 -4.01 -8.70 -3.87
C LEU A 153 -5.19 -8.48 -4.82
N GLU A 154 -4.94 -8.17 -6.10
CA GLU A 154 -6.02 -8.07 -7.09
C GLU A 154 -6.83 -9.37 -7.19
N LYS A 155 -6.17 -10.53 -7.10
CA LYS A 155 -6.83 -11.85 -7.14
C LYS A 155 -7.79 -12.05 -5.96
N MET A 156 -7.57 -11.37 -4.83
CA MET A 156 -8.51 -11.38 -3.70
C MET A 156 -9.71 -10.46 -3.92
N ILE A 157 -9.54 -9.35 -4.64
CA ILE A 157 -10.61 -8.38 -4.90
C ILE A 157 -11.55 -8.90 -6.01
N PHE A 158 -10.95 -9.46 -7.06
CA PHE A 158 -11.59 -10.02 -8.25
C PHE A 158 -11.20 -11.50 -8.45
N PRO A 159 -11.70 -12.40 -7.58
CA PRO A 159 -11.38 -13.82 -7.68
C PRO A 159 -11.96 -14.41 -8.98
N LYS A 160 -11.09 -15.00 -9.80
CA LYS A 160 -11.46 -15.75 -11.02
C LYS A 160 -11.52 -17.26 -10.81
N SER A 161 -10.92 -17.76 -9.73
CA SER A 161 -10.85 -19.16 -9.34
C SER A 161 -11.26 -19.30 -7.88
N LYS A 162 -11.78 -20.48 -7.52
CA LYS A 162 -12.06 -20.86 -6.12
C LYS A 162 -10.80 -21.37 -5.40
N LYS A 163 -9.70 -21.61 -6.12
CA LYS A 163 -8.42 -22.03 -5.55
C LYS A 163 -7.81 -20.91 -4.70
N TYR A 164 -6.98 -21.30 -3.75
CA TYR A 164 -6.18 -20.34 -2.99
C TYR A 164 -5.25 -19.57 -3.92
N PHE A 165 -5.32 -18.23 -3.88
CA PHE A 165 -4.72 -17.37 -4.90
C PHE A 165 -3.19 -17.41 -4.97
N LEU A 166 -2.52 -17.93 -3.92
CA LEU A 166 -1.07 -18.15 -3.91
C LEU A 166 -0.65 -19.46 -4.60
N LEU A 167 -1.54 -20.45 -4.73
CA LEU A 167 -1.18 -21.75 -5.34
C LEU A 167 -0.81 -21.60 -6.82
N ASP A 168 -1.46 -20.66 -7.50
CA ASP A 168 -1.24 -20.36 -8.92
C ASP A 168 -0.42 -19.07 -9.11
N ALA A 169 0.31 -18.61 -8.09
CA ALA A 169 1.15 -17.42 -8.16
C ALA A 169 2.58 -17.80 -8.55
N ALA A 170 2.79 -18.13 -9.84
CA ALA A 170 4.13 -18.25 -10.40
C ALA A 170 4.81 -16.86 -10.49
N ASP A 171 4.04 -15.81 -10.77
CA ASP A 171 4.53 -14.45 -10.93
C ASP A 171 4.16 -13.57 -9.73
N PHE A 172 5.06 -13.49 -8.74
CA PHE A 172 5.03 -12.44 -7.72
C PHE A 172 5.67 -11.13 -8.20
N TYR A 173 6.33 -11.21 -9.36
CA TYR A 173 6.88 -10.06 -10.07
C TYR A 173 5.76 -9.23 -10.70
N PRO A 174 5.91 -7.90 -10.69
CA PRO A 174 5.05 -7.03 -11.48
C PRO A 174 5.20 -7.35 -12.97
N LYS A 175 4.11 -7.28 -13.73
CA LYS A 175 4.10 -7.42 -15.19
C LYS A 175 4.87 -6.30 -15.88
N LYS A 176 4.95 -5.13 -15.24
CA LYS A 176 5.69 -3.96 -15.73
C LYS A 176 6.70 -3.53 -14.68
N ILE A 177 7.86 -4.18 -14.67
CA ILE A 177 8.91 -4.01 -13.66
C ILE A 177 9.32 -2.54 -13.56
N ASP A 178 9.77 -1.91 -14.64
CA ASP A 178 10.23 -0.51 -14.62
C ASP A 178 9.17 0.46 -14.06
N GLN A 179 7.90 0.25 -14.41
CA GLN A 179 6.82 1.08 -13.90
C GLN A 179 6.61 0.85 -12.39
N TRP A 180 6.69 -0.39 -11.95
CA TRP A 180 6.56 -0.76 -10.55
C TRP A 180 7.70 -0.20 -9.72
N GLU A 181 8.95 -0.33 -10.18
CA GLU A 181 10.14 0.20 -9.52
C GLU A 181 10.03 1.71 -9.30
N ASN A 182 9.70 2.46 -10.36
CA ASN A 182 9.52 3.91 -10.29
C ASN A 182 8.45 4.31 -9.26
N VAL A 183 7.32 3.58 -9.24
CA VAL A 183 6.23 3.83 -8.30
C VAL A 183 6.60 3.46 -6.88
N PHE A 184 7.31 2.35 -6.70
CA PHE A 184 7.75 1.90 -5.38
C PHE A 184 8.80 2.85 -4.81
N THR A 185 9.78 3.28 -5.60
CA THR A 185 10.77 4.28 -5.22
C THR A 185 10.14 5.62 -4.88
N ASP A 186 9.16 6.11 -5.65
CA ASP A 186 8.43 7.35 -5.32
C ASP A 186 7.68 7.21 -3.97
N PHE A 187 7.03 6.07 -3.73
CA PHE A 187 6.35 5.82 -2.46
C PHE A 187 7.31 5.76 -1.27
N CYS A 188 8.43 5.03 -1.41
CA CYS A 188 9.52 4.98 -0.44
C CYS A 188 10.07 6.38 -0.13
N CYS A 189 10.36 7.17 -1.18
CA CYS A 189 10.84 8.54 -1.05
C CYS A 189 9.87 9.41 -0.23
N ARG A 190 8.56 9.38 -0.54
CA ARG A 190 7.53 10.14 0.22
C ARG A 190 7.48 9.76 1.70
N LEU A 191 7.56 8.47 2.00
CA LEU A 191 7.54 7.97 3.38
C LEU A 191 8.75 8.47 4.16
N SER A 192 9.94 8.28 3.59
CA SER A 192 11.20 8.76 4.16
C SER A 192 11.19 10.28 4.31
N PHE A 193 10.78 11.02 3.28
CA PHE A 193 10.67 12.48 3.28
C PHE A 193 9.82 13.02 4.42
N SER A 194 8.71 12.35 4.75
CA SER A 194 7.80 12.80 5.81
C SER A 194 8.41 12.83 7.22
N THR A 195 9.53 12.12 7.43
CA THR A 195 10.16 11.99 8.76
C THR A 195 11.68 12.19 8.76
N GLY A 196 12.33 12.15 7.60
CA GLY A 196 13.79 12.13 7.47
C GLY A 196 14.45 10.80 7.83
N LYS A 197 13.67 9.72 8.06
CA LYS A 197 14.13 8.47 8.66
C LYS A 197 14.30 7.34 7.65
N ARG A 198 15.08 6.33 8.02
CA ARG A 198 15.29 5.12 7.18
C ARG A 198 14.02 4.28 7.15
N LEU A 199 13.73 3.71 5.98
CA LEU A 199 12.52 2.92 5.79
C LEU A 199 12.60 1.55 6.46
N LEU A 200 11.50 1.17 7.10
CA LEU A 200 11.17 -0.17 7.56
C LEU A 200 9.87 -0.60 6.87
N LEU A 201 9.96 -1.58 5.98
CA LEU A 201 8.84 -2.07 5.18
C LEU A 201 8.55 -3.52 5.55
N LYS A 202 7.27 -3.88 5.63
CA LYS A 202 6.85 -5.26 5.89
C LYS A 202 5.84 -5.67 4.84
N ASN A 203 6.13 -6.75 4.14
CA ASN A 203 5.22 -7.30 3.13
C ASN A 203 5.63 -8.72 2.76
N PRO A 204 4.73 -9.72 2.91
CA PRO A 204 5.05 -11.11 2.59
C PRO A 204 5.45 -11.33 1.13
N PHE A 205 4.92 -10.54 0.21
CA PHE A 205 5.24 -10.65 -1.21
C PHE A 205 6.68 -10.21 -1.52
N HIS A 206 7.33 -9.43 -0.66
CA HIS A 206 8.74 -9.06 -0.82
C HIS A 206 9.67 -10.27 -0.71
N SER A 207 9.25 -11.35 -0.02
CA SER A 207 10.01 -12.61 0.04
C SER A 207 10.30 -13.18 -1.36
N MET A 208 9.38 -12.97 -2.31
CA MET A 208 9.50 -13.44 -3.69
C MET A 208 10.08 -12.37 -4.63
N ARG A 209 10.32 -11.15 -4.12
CA ARG A 209 10.89 -10.01 -4.87
C ARG A 209 12.29 -9.65 -4.39
N ILE A 210 12.94 -10.47 -3.57
CA ILE A 210 14.27 -10.18 -3.01
C ILE A 210 15.29 -9.80 -4.11
N PRO A 211 15.42 -10.54 -5.25
CA PRO A 211 16.37 -10.16 -6.28
C PRO A 211 16.08 -8.77 -6.87
N LEU A 212 14.82 -8.49 -7.19
CA LEU A 212 14.39 -7.18 -7.69
C LEU A 212 14.66 -6.05 -6.68
N LEU A 213 14.37 -6.30 -5.40
CA LEU A 213 14.60 -5.32 -4.34
C LEU A 213 16.10 -5.04 -4.12
N LEU A 214 16.97 -6.03 -4.33
CA LEU A 214 18.42 -5.86 -4.27
C LEU A 214 18.98 -5.11 -5.49
N GLU A 215 18.37 -5.26 -6.66
CA GLU A 215 18.70 -4.44 -7.85
C GLU A 215 18.39 -2.96 -7.59
N MET A 216 17.26 -2.67 -6.95
CA MET A 216 16.85 -1.30 -6.59
C MET A 216 17.64 -0.72 -5.41
N TYR A 217 17.92 -1.55 -4.39
CA TYR A 217 18.50 -1.14 -3.11
C TYR A 217 19.62 -2.11 -2.72
N PRO A 218 20.85 -1.94 -3.24
CA PRO A 218 21.94 -2.90 -3.07
C PRO A 218 22.35 -3.17 -1.61
N ASN A 219 22.12 -2.22 -0.71
CA ASN A 219 22.42 -2.31 0.72
C ASN A 219 21.16 -2.54 1.58
N ALA A 220 20.05 -2.97 0.96
CA ALA A 220 18.84 -3.35 1.66
C ALA A 220 19.11 -4.48 2.66
N LYS A 221 18.43 -4.42 3.81
CA LYS A 221 18.51 -5.48 4.82
C LYS A 221 17.20 -6.26 4.83
N PHE A 222 17.29 -7.58 4.91
CA PHE A 222 16.12 -8.46 4.99
C PHE A 222 16.08 -9.16 6.35
N ILE A 223 14.95 -9.05 7.04
CA ILE A 223 14.68 -9.73 8.29
C ILE A 223 13.60 -10.76 8.01
N HIS A 224 13.98 -12.03 8.09
CA HIS A 224 13.07 -13.17 7.96
C HIS A 224 12.83 -13.78 9.33
N ILE A 225 11.57 -14.09 9.65
CA ILE A 225 11.22 -14.84 10.86
C ILE A 225 10.42 -16.09 10.50
N HIS A 226 10.74 -17.18 11.19
CA HIS A 226 10.22 -18.54 10.96
C HIS A 226 9.04 -18.84 11.89
#